data_AF-A0A521BVG2-F1
#
_entry.id   AF-A0A521BVG2-F1
#
_cell.length_a   1.000
_cell.length_b   1.000
_cell.length_c   1.000
_cell.angle_alpha   90.00
_cell.angle_beta   90.00
_cell.angle_gamma   90.00
#
_symmetry.space_group_name_H-M   'P 1'
#
loop_
_entity.id
_entity.type
_entity.pdbx_description
1 polymer ?
#
loop_
_entity_poly.entity_id
_entity_poly.type
_entity_poly.pdbx_seq_one_letter_code
_entity_poly.pdbx_strand_id
1 'polypeptide(L)'
;MNGVNEITLIDVLGTDRDEIVETVQLMIEKKKIYGHLHILDQREQEVIRKRFGLSGGEERTQREIARELGISRSYVSRIEKRALIKLFHEFYREKAK
;
A
#
# COMPACT_ATOMS: atom_id res chain seq x y z
N MET A 1 -11.05 2.16 -44.51
CA MET A 1 -10.19 3.05 -43.69
C MET A 1 -11.05 3.54 -42.54
N ASN A 2 -11.11 2.76 -41.47
CA ASN A 2 -10.31 2.87 -40.24
C ASN A 2 -10.85 3.97 -39.31
N GLY A 3 -11.45 3.52 -38.20
CA GLY A 3 -11.92 4.38 -37.14
C GLY A 3 -12.79 3.61 -36.15
N VAL A 4 -12.32 2.45 -35.67
CA VAL A 4 -12.84 1.93 -34.40
C VAL A 4 -12.39 2.97 -33.38
N ASN A 5 -13.30 3.83 -32.95
CA ASN A 5 -13.02 4.77 -31.87
C ASN A 5 -12.81 3.89 -30.64
N GLU A 6 -11.55 3.64 -30.31
CA GLU A 6 -11.17 2.80 -29.19
C GLU A 6 -11.56 3.56 -27.92
N ILE A 7 -12.75 3.26 -27.40
CA ILE A 7 -13.22 3.86 -26.14
C ILE A 7 -12.28 3.34 -25.07
N THR A 8 -11.42 4.21 -24.58
CA THR A 8 -10.50 3.86 -23.50
C THR A 8 -11.28 3.84 -22.19
N LEU A 9 -10.83 3.04 -21.21
CA LEU A 9 -11.42 3.04 -19.87
C LEU A 9 -11.41 4.45 -19.24
N ILE A 10 -10.49 5.30 -19.69
CA ILE A 10 -10.34 6.72 -19.33
C ILE A 10 -11.55 7.54 -19.80
N ASP A 11 -12.04 7.31 -21.02
CA ASP A 11 -13.21 8.03 -21.59
C ASP A 11 -14.51 7.71 -20.84
N VAL A 12 -14.58 6.55 -20.18
CA VAL A 12 -15.73 6.11 -19.38
C VAL A 12 -15.72 6.70 -17.96
N LEU A 13 -14.53 6.99 -17.41
CA LEU A 13 -14.36 7.37 -16.00
C LEU A 13 -14.41 8.89 -15.73
N GLY A 14 -14.56 9.74 -16.76
CA GLY A 14 -14.94 11.16 -16.61
C GLY A 14 -14.02 12.04 -15.75
N THR A 15 -12.80 11.58 -15.45
CA THR A 15 -11.81 12.23 -14.59
C THR A 15 -10.66 12.81 -15.42
N ASP A 16 -9.93 13.80 -14.89
CA ASP A 16 -8.78 14.38 -15.59
C ASP A 16 -7.76 13.27 -15.91
N ARG A 17 -7.30 13.24 -17.16
CA ARG A 17 -6.40 12.20 -17.68
C ARG A 17 -5.16 12.05 -16.80
N ASP A 18 -4.63 13.17 -16.32
CA ASP A 18 -3.42 13.20 -15.50
C ASP A 18 -3.68 12.64 -14.09
N GLU A 19 -4.86 12.90 -13.52
CA GLU A 19 -5.30 12.37 -12.22
C GLU A 19 -5.47 10.84 -12.24
N ILE A 20 -6.02 10.30 -13.32
CA ILE A 20 -6.18 8.85 -13.50
C ILE A 20 -4.82 8.17 -13.60
N VAL A 21 -3.91 8.73 -14.41
CA VAL A 21 -2.55 8.17 -14.58
C VAL A 21 -1.80 8.17 -13.25
N GLU A 22 -1.85 9.27 -12.50
CA GLU A 22 -1.22 9.36 -11.17
C GLU A 22 -1.81 8.33 -10.20
N THR A 23 -3.14 8.18 -10.17
CA THR A 23 -3.83 7.21 -9.31
C THR A 23 -3.38 5.78 -9.62
N VAL A 24 -3.37 5.40 -10.90
CA VAL A 24 -2.96 4.06 -11.34
C VAL A 24 -1.48 3.82 -11.00
N GLN A 25 -0.61 4.81 -11.25
CA GLN A 25 0.80 4.75 -10.91
C GLN A 25 1.00 4.50 -9.40
N LEU A 26 0.31 5.26 -8.56
CA LEU A 26 0.35 5.12 -7.11
C LEU A 26 -0.13 3.74 -6.65
N MET A 27 -1.19 3.20 -7.27
CA MET A 27 -1.68 1.84 -6.97
C MET A 27 -0.62 0.77 -7.31
N ILE A 28 0.07 0.91 -8.44
CA ILE A 28 1.14 0.00 -8.84
C ILE A 28 2.31 0.07 -7.85
N GLU A 29 2.75 1.27 -7.46
CA GLU A 29 3.83 1.44 -6.49
C GLU A 29 3.47 0.88 -5.12
N LYS A 30 2.25 1.12 -4.63
CA LYS A 30 1.74 0.50 -3.40
C LYS A 30 1.78 -1.03 -3.48
N LYS A 31 1.31 -1.61 -4.59
CA LYS A 31 1.32 -3.07 -4.80
C LYS A 31 2.74 -3.64 -4.77
N LYS A 32 3.71 -2.95 -5.39
CA LYS A 32 5.13 -3.34 -5.34
C LYS A 32 5.67 -3.31 -3.91
N ILE A 33 5.45 -2.21 -3.18
CA ILE A 33 5.87 -2.08 -1.78
C ILE A 33 5.29 -3.23 -0.93
N TYR A 34 4.01 -3.56 -1.11
CA TYR A 34 3.38 -4.68 -0.39
C TYR A 34 3.84 -6.07 -0.86
N GLY A 35 4.46 -6.20 -2.03
CA GLY A 35 5.16 -7.42 -2.45
C GLY A 35 6.36 -7.78 -1.56
N HIS A 36 6.94 -6.79 -0.88
CA HIS A 36 8.08 -6.99 0.01
C HIS A 36 7.71 -7.29 1.47
N LEU A 37 6.44 -7.58 1.78
CA LEU A 37 6.04 -7.91 3.16
C LEU A 37 6.85 -9.07 3.79
N HIS A 38 7.45 -9.94 2.97
CA HIS A 38 8.27 -11.06 3.42
C HIS A 38 9.57 -10.63 4.14
N ILE A 39 10.04 -9.39 3.98
CA ILE A 39 11.22 -8.86 4.70
C ILE A 39 10.91 -8.47 6.16
N LEU A 40 9.62 -8.35 6.48
CA LEU A 40 9.14 -7.96 7.79
C LEU A 40 8.99 -9.18 8.69
N ASP A 41 9.25 -9.00 9.99
CA ASP A 41 8.93 -10.04 10.96
C ASP A 41 7.41 -10.23 11.11
N GLN A 42 6.99 -11.30 11.77
CA GLN A 42 5.57 -11.65 11.89
C GLN A 42 4.74 -10.53 12.54
N ARG A 43 5.30 -9.81 13.52
CA ARG A 43 4.59 -8.75 14.24
C ARG A 43 4.48 -7.49 13.39
N GLU A 44 5.52 -7.16 12.65
CA GLU A 44 5.53 -6.09 11.66
C GLU A 44 4.52 -6.36 10.54
N GLN A 45 4.49 -7.59 9.99
CA GLN A 45 3.51 -7.98 8.99
C GLN A 45 2.08 -7.87 9.51
N GLU A 46 1.82 -8.34 10.73
CA GLU A 46 0.50 -8.24 11.37
C GLU A 46 0.03 -6.78 11.47
N VAL A 47 0.90 -5.90 11.98
CA VAL A 47 0.57 -4.46 12.11
C VAL A 47 0.35 -3.82 10.74
N ILE A 48 1.22 -4.07 9.75
CA ILE A 48 1.10 -3.47 8.42
C ILE A 48 -0.16 -3.97 7.68
N ARG A 49 -0.46 -5.27 7.74
CA ARG A 49 -1.68 -5.80 7.11
C ARG A 49 -2.94 -5.18 7.67
N LYS A 50 -3.03 -5.04 9.01
CA LYS A 50 -4.17 -4.39 9.67
C LYS A 50 -4.23 -2.87 9.40
N ARG A 51 -3.09 -2.17 9.38
CA ARG A 51 -3.06 -0.71 9.15
C ARG A 51 -3.57 -0.32 7.77
N PHE A 52 -3.25 -1.11 6.75
CA PHE A 52 -3.51 -0.80 5.34
C PHE A 52 -4.53 -1.74 4.67
N GLY A 53 -5.32 -2.50 5.45
CA GLY A 53 -6.38 -3.34 4.91
C GLY A 53 -5.90 -4.40 3.91
N LEU A 54 -4.70 -4.94 4.13
CA LEU A 54 -4.11 -5.89 3.19
C LEU A 54 -4.75 -7.28 3.38
N SER A 55 -4.72 -8.10 2.32
CA SER A 55 -5.30 -9.46 2.33
C SER A 55 -6.81 -9.50 2.54
N GLY A 56 -7.52 -8.48 2.05
CA GLY A 56 -8.98 -8.40 2.12
C GLY A 56 -9.53 -7.93 3.46
N GLY A 57 -8.67 -7.41 4.35
CA GLY A 57 -9.10 -6.74 5.58
C GLY A 57 -9.42 -5.26 5.36
N GLU A 58 -10.02 -4.63 6.36
CA GLU A 58 -10.21 -3.18 6.39
C GLU A 58 -9.02 -2.47 7.03
N GLU A 59 -8.79 -1.20 6.67
CA GLU A 59 -7.82 -0.35 7.34
C GLU A 59 -8.24 -0.08 8.78
N ARG A 60 -7.30 -0.21 9.72
CA ARG A 60 -7.56 -0.01 11.15
C ARG A 60 -6.56 0.94 11.75
N THR A 61 -7.00 1.83 12.62
CA THR A 61 -6.16 2.80 13.33
C THR A 61 -5.15 2.11 14.26
N GLN A 62 -4.05 2.80 14.57
CA GLN A 62 -3.08 2.32 15.57
C GLN A 62 -3.74 2.04 16.94
N ARG A 63 -4.80 2.78 17.31
CA ARG A 63 -5.53 2.58 18.57
C ARG A 63 -6.34 1.29 18.56
N GLU A 64 -7.02 0.99 17.45
CA GLU A 64 -7.78 -0.25 17.32
C GLU A 64 -6.88 -1.47 17.32
N ILE A 65 -5.76 -1.40 16.59
CA ILE A 65 -4.74 -2.45 16.59
C ILE A 65 -4.14 -2.62 17.98
N ALA A 66 -3.82 -1.52 18.67
CA ALA A 66 -3.28 -1.56 20.03
C ALA A 66 -4.23 -2.29 21.00
N ARG A 67 -5.53 -1.96 20.92
CA ARG A 67 -6.58 -2.60 21.73
C ARG A 67 -6.68 -4.09 21.45
N GLU A 68 -6.69 -4.48 20.18
CA GLU A 68 -6.75 -5.89 19.78
C GLU A 68 -5.51 -6.68 20.23
N LEU A 69 -4.33 -6.09 20.07
CA LEU A 69 -3.06 -6.76 20.34
C LEU A 69 -2.62 -6.70 21.81
N GLY A 70 -3.40 -6.07 22.69
CA GLY A 70 -3.09 -5.93 24.12
C GLY A 70 -1.81 -5.13 24.39
N ILE A 71 -1.47 -4.16 23.54
CA ILE A 71 -0.25 -3.34 23.65
C ILE A 71 -0.55 -1.85 23.55
N SER A 72 0.41 -1.01 23.90
CA SER A 72 0.22 0.45 23.79
C SER A 72 0.17 0.92 22.33
N ARG A 73 -0.62 1.97 22.07
CA ARG A 73 -0.64 2.66 20.77
C ARG A 73 0.75 3.14 20.35
N SER A 74 1.56 3.60 21.31
CA SER A 74 2.95 3.99 21.05
C SER A 74 3.82 2.81 20.62
N TYR A 75 3.55 1.60 21.11
CA TYR A 75 4.27 0.41 20.64
C TYR A 75 3.87 0.03 19.21
N VAL A 76 2.57 0.05 18.88
CA VAL A 76 2.10 -0.14 17.49
C VAL A 76 2.76 0.86 16.55
N SER A 77 2.80 2.15 16.93
CA SER A 77 3.46 3.20 16.14
C SER A 77 4.95 2.91 15.88
N ARG A 78 5.68 2.40 16.88
CA ARG A 78 7.10 2.01 16.71
C ARG A 78 7.26 0.83 15.75
N ILE A 79 6.36 -0.16 15.82
CA ILE A 79 6.37 -1.32 14.91
C ILE A 79 6.09 -0.83 13.48
N GLU A 80 5.04 -0.05 13.28
CA GLU A 80 4.67 0.52 11.97
C GLU A 80 5.82 1.33 11.36
N LYS A 81 6.43 2.24 12.13
CA LYS A 81 7.56 3.05 11.65
C LYS A 81 8.73 2.19 11.20
N ARG A 82 9.09 1.15 11.98
CA ARG A 82 10.21 0.26 11.65
C ARG A 82 9.94 -0.54 10.39
N ALA A 83 8.73 -1.09 10.28
CA ALA A 83 8.31 -1.85 9.11
C ALA A 83 8.30 -1.00 7.83
N LEU A 84 7.75 0.22 7.90
CA LEU A 84 7.74 1.14 6.76
C LEU A 84 9.15 1.52 6.30
N ILE A 85 10.11 1.71 7.21
CA ILE A 85 11.51 1.98 6.87
C ILE A 85 12.13 0.77 6.14
N LYS A 86 11.88 -0.45 6.60
CA LYS A 86 12.37 -1.67 5.91
C LYS A 86 11.81 -1.78 4.50
N LEU A 87 10.49 -1.62 4.35
CA LEU A 87 9.82 -1.68 3.04
C LEU A 87 10.32 -0.59 2.10
N PHE A 88 10.52 0.63 2.61
CA PHE A 88 11.08 1.74 1.84
C PHE A 88 12.49 1.41 1.33
N HIS A 89 13.39 0.94 2.20
CA HIS A 89 14.75 0.58 1.78
C HIS A 89 14.77 -0.54 0.74
N GLU A 90 13.90 -1.54 0.86
CA GLU A 90 13.85 -2.64 -0.12
C GLU A 90 13.32 -2.16 -1.47
N PHE A 91 12.25 -1.35 -1.48
CA PHE A 91 11.69 -0.81 -2.72
C PHE A 91 12.69 0.05 -3.51
N TYR A 92 13.48 0.90 -2.83
CA TYR A 92 14.50 1.71 -3.50
C TYR A 92 15.73 0.90 -3.90
N ARG A 93 16.05 -0.18 -3.17
CA ARG A 93 17.10 -1.12 -3.58
C ARG A 93 16.72 -1.83 -4.88
N GLU A 94 15.45 -2.16 -5.08
CA GLU A 94 14.97 -2.78 -6.33
C GLU A 94 14.96 -1.77 -7.49
N LYS A 95 14.52 -0.52 -7.28
CA LYS A 95 14.56 0.53 -8.33
C LYS A 95 15.97 0.87 -8.82
N ALA A 96 17.00 0.61 -8.01
CA ALA A 96 18.40 0.88 -8.36
C ALA A 96 19.08 -0.28 -9.14
N LYS A 97 18.38 -1.39 -9.36
CA LYS A 97 18.81 -2.49 -10.23
C LYS A 97 18.28 -2.31 -11.64
#